data_AF-A0A8T4V201-F1
#
_entry.id   AF-A0A8T4V201-F1
#
_cell.length_a   1.000
_cell.length_b   1.000
_cell.length_c   1.000
_cell.angle_alpha   90.00
_cell.angle_beta   90.00
_cell.angle_gamma   90.00
#
_symmetry.space_group_name_H-M   'P 1'
#
loop_
_entity.id
_entity.type
_entity.pdbx_description
1 polymer ?
#
loop_
_entity_poly.entity_id
_entity_poly.type
_entity_poly.pdbx_seq_one_letter_code
_entity_poly.pdbx_strand_id
1 'polypeptide(L)'
;MESLIPVLAFLGIFVGILIAKFTREEIRNNRNYLLVLSKIIIGILILVVIVFSKNFSLLFIGVLLGFLSAYVLSEFLFLGLVLGISFFLKKDITLITSSLVFMYSLVYGSLIRLSTLTFSKILVLFIMFFLPFSIFLIDGVLMIDLVIGFVAGGLSNYLIGNKFALF
;
A
#
# COMPACT_ATOMS: atom_id res chain seq x y z
N MET A 1 -5.26 -19.73 -8.00
CA MET A 1 -4.03 -19.21 -7.37
C MET A 1 -4.02 -17.69 -7.29
N GLU A 2 -4.49 -16.96 -8.32
CA GLU A 2 -4.49 -15.49 -8.33
C GLU A 2 -5.32 -14.84 -7.20
N SER A 3 -6.39 -15.50 -6.74
CA SER A 3 -7.19 -15.07 -5.60
C SER A 3 -6.47 -15.09 -4.25
N LEU A 4 -5.37 -15.84 -4.12
CA LEU A 4 -4.57 -15.88 -2.89
C LEU A 4 -3.52 -14.76 -2.83
N ILE A 5 -3.22 -14.11 -3.95
CA ILE A 5 -2.17 -13.09 -4.05
C ILE A 5 -2.43 -11.91 -3.08
N PRO A 6 -3.66 -11.36 -2.96
CA PRO A 6 -3.92 -10.27 -2.01
C PRO A 6 -3.74 -10.70 -0.55
N VAL A 7 -4.12 -11.95 -0.25
CA VAL A 7 -3.93 -12.53 1.10
C VAL A 7 -2.44 -12.65 1.41
N LEU A 8 -1.66 -13.19 0.47
CA LEU A 8 -0.20 -13.29 0.61
C LEU A 8 0.44 -11.91 0.77
N ALA A 9 0.04 -10.92 -0.02
CA ALA A 9 0.54 -9.55 0.08
C ALA A 9 0.26 -8.94 1.46
N PHE A 10 -0.95 -9.11 1.99
CA PHE A 10 -1.31 -8.64 3.32
C PHE A 10 -0.60 -9.41 4.45
N LEU A 11 -0.32 -10.70 4.28
CA LEU A 11 0.38 -11.53 5.26
C LEU A 11 1.78 -10.99 5.63
N GLY A 12 2.35 -10.13 4.80
CA GLY A 12 3.59 -9.40 5.12
C GLY A 12 3.53 -8.71 6.48
N ILE A 13 2.38 -8.13 6.88
CA ILE A 13 2.22 -7.50 8.20
C ILE A 13 2.50 -8.50 9.32
N PHE A 14 1.91 -9.69 9.25
CA PHE A 14 2.07 -10.71 10.29
C PHE A 14 3.52 -11.20 10.37
N VAL A 15 4.16 -11.41 9.22
CA VAL A 15 5.57 -11.78 9.16
C VAL A 15 6.44 -10.68 9.77
N GLY A 16 6.18 -9.41 9.45
CA GLY A 16 6.88 -8.26 10.04
C GLY A 16 6.71 -8.17 11.55
N ILE A 17 5.49 -8.37 12.05
CA ILE A 17 5.21 -8.40 13.50
C ILE A 17 5.98 -9.53 14.19
N LEU A 18 6.04 -10.72 13.57
CA LEU A 18 6.82 -11.84 14.10
C LEU A 18 8.31 -11.50 14.15
N ILE A 19 8.87 -10.93 13.09
CA ILE A 19 10.27 -10.47 13.07
C ILE A 19 10.51 -9.47 14.21
N ALA A 20 9.65 -8.46 14.36
CA ALA A 20 9.79 -7.47 15.43
C ALA A 20 9.71 -8.01 16.84
N LYS A 21 9.00 -9.13 17.04
CA LYS A 21 8.95 -9.82 18.32
C LYS A 21 10.30 -10.46 18.69
N PHE A 22 11.04 -10.97 17.70
CA PHE A 22 12.31 -11.68 17.93
C PHE A 22 13.55 -10.79 17.82
N THR A 23 13.52 -9.73 16.99
CA THR A 23 14.70 -8.88 16.70
C THR A 23 14.49 -7.41 17.04
N ARG A 24 13.78 -7.13 18.15
CA ARG A 24 13.38 -5.78 18.54
C ARG A 24 14.53 -4.78 18.66
N GLU A 25 15.70 -5.20 19.14
CA GLU A 25 16.88 -4.34 19.30
C GLU A 25 17.50 -3.97 17.96
N GLU A 26 17.60 -4.94 17.03
CA GLU A 26 18.13 -4.72 15.68
C GLU A 26 17.24 -3.75 14.89
N ILE A 27 15.93 -3.92 14.97
CA ILE A 27 14.96 -3.03 14.32
C ILE A 27 15.05 -1.63 14.90
N ARG A 28 15.22 -1.49 16.23
CA ARG A 28 15.37 -0.18 16.88
C ARG A 28 16.61 0.54 16.35
N ASN A 29 17.73 -0.16 16.21
CA ASN A 29 18.99 0.40 15.71
C ASN A 29 18.90 0.75 14.21
N ASN A 30 18.15 -0.04 13.42
CA ASN A 30 18.05 0.11 11.97
C ASN A 30 16.74 0.75 11.49
N ARG A 31 15.99 1.43 12.38
CA ARG A 31 14.68 2.01 12.08
C ARG A 31 14.72 2.92 10.85
N ASN A 32 15.75 3.76 10.73
CA ASN A 32 15.86 4.70 9.61
C ASN A 32 16.03 3.98 8.27
N TYR A 33 16.77 2.87 8.22
CA TYR A 33 16.91 2.07 6.99
C TYR A 33 15.58 1.44 6.56
N LEU A 34 14.80 0.94 7.53
CA LEU A 34 13.46 0.41 7.26
C LEU A 34 12.51 1.51 6.74
N LEU A 35 12.59 2.73 7.28
CA LEU A 35 11.82 3.87 6.77
C LEU A 35 12.24 4.30 5.36
N VAL A 36 13.53 4.27 5.06
CA VAL A 36 14.01 4.55 3.70
C VAL A 36 13.53 3.46 2.73
N LEU A 37 13.60 2.19 3.14
CA LEU A 37 13.11 1.07 2.34
C LEU A 37 11.60 1.20 2.06
N SER A 38 10.78 1.55 3.05
CA SER A 38 9.33 1.74 2.83
C SER A 38 9.05 2.86 1.82
N LYS A 39 9.79 3.98 1.90
CA LYS A 39 9.67 5.09 0.92
C LYS A 39 10.11 4.68 -0.48
N ILE A 40 11.19 3.90 -0.62
CA ILE A 40 11.63 3.36 -1.91
C ILE A 40 10.54 2.48 -2.50
N ILE A 41 9.96 1.57 -1.70
CA ILE A 41 8.89 0.68 -2.17
C ILE A 41 7.66 1.49 -2.62
N ILE A 42 7.22 2.48 -1.84
CA ILE A 42 6.13 3.38 -2.24
C ILE A 42 6.45 4.09 -3.56
N GLY A 43 7.66 4.64 -3.70
CA GLY A 43 8.09 5.31 -4.93
C GLY A 43 8.02 4.39 -6.15
N ILE A 44 8.47 3.15 -6.01
CA ILE A 44 8.37 2.14 -7.08
C ILE A 44 6.90 1.82 -7.38
N LEU A 45 6.04 1.64 -6.37
CA LEU A 45 4.62 1.38 -6.59
C LEU A 45 3.93 2.53 -7.34
N ILE A 46 4.26 3.78 -7.01
CA ILE A 46 3.75 4.96 -7.73
C ILE A 46 4.17 4.90 -9.21
N LEU A 47 5.46 4.65 -9.48
CA LEU A 47 5.96 4.55 -10.85
C LEU A 47 5.29 3.43 -11.63
N VAL A 48 5.11 2.26 -11.01
CA VAL A 48 4.44 1.11 -11.63
C VAL A 48 3.05 1.50 -12.09
N VAL A 49 2.26 2.20 -11.27
CA VAL A 49 0.85 2.48 -11.60
C VAL A 49 0.73 3.67 -12.58
N ILE A 50 1.55 4.72 -12.44
CA ILE A 50 1.48 5.92 -13.31
C ILE A 50 1.80 5.58 -14.78
N VAL A 51 2.75 4.67 -15.04
CA VAL A 51 3.18 4.33 -16.40
C VAL A 51 2.05 3.78 -17.28
N PHE A 52 0.97 3.27 -16.68
CA PHE A 52 -0.17 2.74 -17.41
C PHE A 52 -1.28 3.75 -17.67
N SER A 53 -1.17 4.97 -17.14
CA SER A 53 -2.15 6.02 -17.40
C SER A 53 -2.03 6.57 -18.82
N LYS A 54 -3.17 6.79 -19.46
CA LYS A 54 -3.25 7.38 -20.81
C LYS A 54 -3.84 8.78 -20.81
N ASN A 55 -4.65 9.11 -19.79
CA ASN A 55 -5.31 10.41 -19.69
C ASN A 55 -4.70 11.25 -18.57
N PHE A 56 -3.82 12.18 -18.96
CA PHE A 56 -3.12 13.05 -18.03
C PHE A 56 -4.07 13.93 -17.20
N SER A 57 -5.16 14.43 -17.78
CA SER A 57 -6.12 15.28 -17.09
C SER A 57 -6.84 14.53 -15.96
N LEU A 58 -7.32 13.31 -16.23
CA LEU A 58 -7.96 12.47 -15.21
C LEU A 58 -6.96 12.01 -14.15
N LEU A 59 -5.73 11.68 -14.57
CA LEU A 59 -4.66 11.35 -13.64
C LEU A 59 -4.37 12.51 -12.68
N PHE A 60 -4.23 13.73 -13.19
CA PHE A 60 -3.92 14.89 -12.35
C PHE A 60 -5.03 15.19 -11.34
N ILE A 61 -6.30 15.13 -11.77
CA ILE A 61 -7.46 15.26 -10.87
C ILE A 61 -7.42 14.15 -9.81
N GLY A 62 -7.17 12.90 -10.23
CA GLY A 62 -7.00 11.77 -9.33
C GLY A 62 -5.91 12.02 -8.30
N VAL A 63 -4.72 12.47 -8.73
CA VAL A 63 -3.59 12.74 -7.84
C VAL A 63 -3.95 13.76 -6.75
N LEU A 64 -4.62 14.85 -7.12
CA LEU A 64 -5.05 15.86 -6.15
C LEU A 64 -6.04 15.27 -5.13
N LEU A 65 -7.06 14.55 -5.59
CA LEU A 65 -8.04 13.91 -4.72
C LEU A 65 -7.41 12.86 -3.80
N GLY A 66 -6.52 12.04 -4.36
CA GLY A 66 -5.76 11.03 -3.64
C GLY A 66 -4.91 11.64 -2.53
N PHE A 67 -4.13 12.66 -2.87
CA PHE A 67 -3.26 13.35 -1.92
C PHE A 67 -4.03 13.97 -0.76
N LEU A 68 -5.17 14.61 -1.03
CA LEU A 68 -6.04 15.18 0.00
C LEU A 68 -6.73 14.10 0.85
N SER A 69 -7.19 13.02 0.23
CA SER A 69 -7.86 11.93 0.96
C SER A 69 -6.90 11.19 1.90
N ALA A 70 -5.60 11.15 1.58
CA ALA A 70 -4.58 10.49 2.40
C ALA A 70 -4.36 11.15 3.76
N TYR A 71 -4.89 12.36 4.02
CA TYR A 71 -4.93 12.92 5.36
C TYR A 71 -5.84 12.13 6.31
N VAL A 72 -6.91 11.52 5.78
CA VAL A 72 -7.96 10.83 6.56
C VAL A 72 -7.89 9.31 6.36
N LEU A 73 -7.60 8.85 5.15
CA LEU A 73 -7.59 7.43 4.80
C LEU A 73 -6.30 6.75 5.29
N SER A 74 -6.30 5.41 5.25
CA SER A 74 -5.15 4.57 5.59
C SER A 74 -4.32 4.25 4.34
N GLU A 75 -3.00 4.17 4.48
CA GLU A 75 -2.08 3.74 3.41
C GLU A 75 -2.44 2.38 2.83
N PHE A 76 -2.98 1.47 3.67
CA PHE A 76 -3.40 0.15 3.25
C PHE A 76 -4.56 0.15 2.25
N LEU A 77 -5.42 1.18 2.28
CA LEU A 77 -6.45 1.36 1.25
C LEU A 77 -5.82 1.64 -0.10
N PHE A 78 -4.79 2.50 -0.14
CA PHE A 78 -4.09 2.81 -1.38
C PHE A 78 -3.27 1.60 -1.87
N LEU A 79 -2.62 0.85 -0.98
CA LEU A 79 -1.92 -0.40 -1.36
C LEU A 79 -2.88 -1.45 -1.92
N GLY A 80 -4.07 -1.58 -1.33
CA GLY A 80 -5.12 -2.46 -1.84
C GLY A 80 -5.60 -2.03 -3.23
N LEU A 81 -5.78 -0.72 -3.45
CA LEU A 81 -6.11 -0.18 -4.78
C LEU A 81 -4.98 -0.39 -5.80
N VAL A 82 -3.71 -0.17 -5.46
CA VAL A 82 -2.56 -0.48 -6.34
C VAL A 82 -2.63 -1.93 -6.80
N LEU A 83 -2.79 -2.86 -5.84
CA LEU A 83 -2.85 -4.27 -6.15
C LEU A 83 -4.09 -4.60 -6.98
N GLY A 84 -5.26 -4.02 -6.65
CA GLY A 84 -6.49 -4.11 -7.44
C GLY A 84 -6.29 -3.67 -8.89
N ILE A 85 -5.72 -2.49 -9.13
CA ILE A 85 -5.40 -1.99 -10.48
C ILE A 85 -4.49 -2.99 -11.21
N SER A 86 -3.48 -3.53 -10.53
CA SER A 86 -2.52 -4.44 -11.16
C SER A 86 -3.15 -5.72 -11.71
N PHE A 87 -4.29 -6.18 -11.17
CA PHE A 87 -5.04 -7.31 -11.72
C PHE A 87 -5.69 -7.00 -13.07
N PHE A 88 -6.02 -5.73 -13.36
CA PHE A 88 -6.59 -5.30 -14.65
C PHE A 88 -5.53 -5.02 -15.72
N LEU A 89 -4.26 -4.85 -15.32
CA LEU A 89 -3.18 -4.51 -16.23
C LEU A 89 -2.58 -5.75 -16.89
N LYS A 90 -1.73 -6.49 -16.17
CA LYS A 90 -1.11 -7.75 -16.63
C LYS A 90 -0.68 -8.58 -15.43
N LYS A 91 -0.72 -9.90 -15.58
CA LYS A 91 -0.34 -10.88 -14.55
C LYS A 91 1.08 -10.69 -13.99
N ASP A 92 2.06 -10.40 -14.86
CA ASP A 92 3.45 -10.18 -14.42
C ASP A 92 3.58 -8.94 -13.53
N ILE A 93 2.82 -7.89 -13.85
CA ILE A 93 2.74 -6.67 -13.03
C ILE A 93 2.09 -6.99 -11.69
N THR A 94 1.03 -7.80 -11.67
CA THR A 94 0.38 -8.24 -10.43
C THR A 94 1.37 -8.92 -9.49
N LEU A 95 2.23 -9.80 -10.01
CA LEU A 95 3.21 -10.52 -9.20
C LEU A 95 4.26 -9.57 -8.61
N ILE A 96 4.82 -8.66 -9.42
CA ILE A 96 5.76 -7.63 -8.97
C ILE A 96 5.11 -6.73 -7.91
N THR A 97 3.90 -6.24 -8.21
CA THR A 97 3.13 -5.36 -7.33
C THR A 97 2.81 -6.03 -6.00
N SER A 98 2.35 -7.29 -6.02
CA SER A 98 2.07 -8.04 -4.80
C SER A 98 3.30 -8.27 -3.94
N SER A 99 4.47 -8.49 -4.57
CA SER A 99 5.75 -8.68 -3.88
C SER A 99 6.24 -7.39 -3.24
N LEU A 100 6.07 -6.25 -3.93
CA LEU A 100 6.35 -4.92 -3.37
C LEU A 100 5.41 -4.60 -2.20
N VAL A 101 4.11 -4.83 -2.35
CA VAL A 101 3.12 -4.64 -1.28
C VAL A 101 3.40 -5.56 -0.09
N PHE A 102 3.83 -6.80 -0.33
CA PHE A 102 4.27 -7.72 0.72
C PHE A 102 5.48 -7.18 1.48
N MET A 103 6.53 -6.75 0.78
CA MET A 103 7.71 -6.16 1.40
C MET A 103 7.38 -4.89 2.19
N TYR A 104 6.50 -4.04 1.65
CA TYR A 104 6.03 -2.86 2.37
C TYR A 104 5.30 -3.25 3.65
N SER A 105 4.36 -4.20 3.55
CA SER A 105 3.58 -4.72 4.67
C SER A 105 4.48 -5.35 5.74
N LEU A 106 5.54 -6.04 5.33
CA LEU A 106 6.57 -6.58 6.21
C LEU A 106 7.32 -5.48 6.96
N VAL A 107 7.79 -4.45 6.24
CA VAL A 107 8.45 -3.30 6.86
C VAL A 107 7.52 -2.58 7.84
N TYR A 108 6.26 -2.36 7.45
CA TYR A 108 5.24 -1.76 8.30
C TYR A 108 5.00 -2.59 9.57
N GLY A 109 4.80 -3.91 9.42
CA GLY A 109 4.61 -4.82 10.55
C GLY A 109 5.83 -4.87 11.48
N SER A 110 7.04 -4.76 10.93
CA SER A 110 8.29 -4.71 11.70
C SER A 110 8.44 -3.42 12.51
N LEU A 111 7.91 -2.30 12.00
CA LEU A 111 8.01 -1.00 12.65
C LEU A 111 6.87 -0.72 13.65
N ILE A 112 5.81 -1.53 13.63
CA ILE A 112 4.65 -1.31 14.48
C ILE A 112 5.00 -1.54 15.96
N ARG A 113 4.54 -0.65 16.84
CA ARG A 113 4.77 -0.80 18.26
C ARG A 113 3.88 -1.90 18.83
N LEU A 114 4.47 -3.03 19.19
CA LEU A 114 3.75 -4.18 19.77
C LEU A 114 2.82 -3.82 20.94
N SER A 115 3.19 -2.82 21.76
CA SER A 115 2.37 -2.38 22.90
C SER A 115 1.08 -1.65 22.52
N THR A 116 0.95 -1.17 21.28
CA THR A 116 -0.23 -0.44 20.79
C THR A 116 -1.05 -1.27 19.80
N LEU A 117 -0.59 -2.49 19.48
CA LEU A 117 -1.22 -3.39 18.54
C LEU A 117 -2.44 -4.07 19.18
N THR A 118 -3.62 -3.79 18.65
CA THR A 118 -4.87 -4.49 19.01
C THR A 118 -5.39 -5.25 17.81
N PHE A 119 -6.12 -6.35 18.05
CA PHE A 119 -6.77 -7.12 16.98
C PHE A 119 -7.67 -6.23 16.11
N SER A 120 -8.39 -5.28 16.73
CA SER A 120 -9.23 -4.31 16.03
C SER A 120 -8.45 -3.47 15.01
N LYS A 121 -7.22 -3.04 15.33
CA LYS A 121 -6.38 -2.28 14.39
C LYS A 121 -5.98 -3.14 13.19
N ILE A 122 -5.55 -4.39 13.41
CA ILE A 122 -5.20 -5.32 12.33
C ILE A 122 -6.41 -5.56 11.43
N LEU A 123 -7.59 -5.74 12.02
CA LEU A 123 -8.83 -5.93 11.29
C LEU A 123 -9.20 -4.71 10.45
N VAL A 124 -9.01 -3.49 10.97
CA VAL A 124 -9.19 -2.25 10.18
C VAL A 124 -8.21 -2.19 9.01
N LEU A 125 -6.93 -2.52 9.22
CA LEU A 125 -5.94 -2.57 8.13
C LEU A 125 -6.33 -3.60 7.07
N PHE A 126 -6.81 -4.77 7.50
CA PHE A 126 -7.29 -5.82 6.62
C PHE A 126 -8.49 -5.35 5.79
N ILE A 127 -9.52 -4.79 6.43
CA ILE A 127 -10.69 -4.27 5.72
C ILE A 127 -10.28 -3.18 4.73
N MET A 128 -9.45 -2.23 5.15
CA MET A 128 -8.98 -1.15 4.27
C MET A 128 -8.21 -1.70 3.06
N PHE A 129 -7.40 -2.73 3.24
CA PHE A 129 -6.66 -3.37 2.16
C PHE A 129 -7.57 -4.14 1.18
N PHE A 130 -8.60 -4.80 1.68
CA PHE A 130 -9.48 -5.65 0.87
C PHE A 130 -10.68 -4.91 0.26
N LEU A 131 -11.12 -3.80 0.86
CA LEU A 131 -12.23 -2.98 0.37
C LEU A 131 -12.06 -2.51 -1.09
N PRO A 132 -10.87 -2.11 -1.55
CA PRO A 132 -10.63 -1.80 -2.97
C PRO A 132 -11.08 -2.88 -3.96
N PHE A 133 -10.95 -4.16 -3.60
CA PHE A 133 -11.29 -5.25 -4.50
C PHE A 133 -12.79 -5.37 -4.76
N SER A 134 -13.65 -4.90 -3.84
CA SER A 134 -15.10 -4.88 -4.09
C SER A 134 -15.51 -3.76 -5.06
N ILE A 135 -14.80 -2.62 -5.04
CA ILE A 135 -15.06 -1.48 -5.93
C ILE A 135 -14.80 -1.86 -7.40
N PHE A 136 -13.77 -2.66 -7.64
CA PHE A 136 -13.38 -3.10 -8.97
C PHE A 136 -14.32 -4.14 -9.61
N LEU A 137 -15.31 -4.66 -8.88
CA LEU A 137 -16.31 -5.59 -9.41
C LEU A 137 -17.51 -4.91 -10.10
N ILE A 138 -17.65 -3.58 -9.98
CA ILE A 138 -18.87 -2.83 -10.37
C ILE A 138 -18.64 -2.04 -11.68
N ASP A 139 -18.22 -2.71 -12.75
CA ASP A 139 -17.96 -2.13 -14.09
C ASP A 139 -16.72 -1.20 -14.20
N GLY A 140 -15.57 -1.84 -14.43
CA GLY A 140 -14.30 -1.20 -14.67
C GLY A 140 -14.06 -0.87 -16.15
N VAL A 141 -13.60 0.35 -16.42
CA VAL A 141 -12.63 0.78 -17.45
C VAL A 141 -12.67 2.30 -17.61
N LEU A 142 -13.86 2.93 -17.49
CA LEU A 142 -14.05 4.35 -17.83
C LEU A 142 -13.35 5.36 -16.90
N MET A 143 -12.94 4.95 -15.70
CA MET A 143 -12.28 5.84 -14.72
C MET A 143 -10.94 5.30 -14.22
N ILE A 144 -10.32 4.35 -14.92
CA ILE A 144 -9.08 3.72 -14.44
C ILE A 144 -7.95 4.74 -14.26
N ASP A 145 -7.82 5.72 -15.16
CA ASP A 145 -6.81 6.79 -15.06
C ASP A 145 -7.01 7.67 -13.82
N LEU A 146 -8.27 7.92 -13.45
CA LEU A 146 -8.62 8.66 -12.23
C LEU A 146 -8.28 7.86 -10.97
N VAL A 147 -8.54 6.55 -10.97
CA VAL A 147 -8.18 5.67 -9.85
C VAL A 147 -6.66 5.53 -9.75
N ILE A 148 -5.94 5.38 -10.87
CA ILE A 148 -4.48 5.42 -10.93
C ILE A 148 -3.95 6.71 -10.31
N GLY A 149 -4.50 7.86 -10.71
CA GLY A 149 -4.15 9.15 -10.13
C GLY A 149 -4.41 9.20 -8.63
N PHE A 150 -5.60 8.77 -8.19
CA PHE A 150 -5.99 8.73 -6.77
C PHE A 150 -5.02 7.90 -5.92
N VAL A 151 -4.63 6.74 -6.42
CA VAL A 151 -3.65 5.88 -5.77
C VAL A 151 -2.28 6.54 -5.70
N ALA A 152 -1.77 7.05 -6.82
CA ALA A 152 -0.48 7.71 -6.90
C ALA A 152 -0.39 8.93 -5.97
N GLY A 153 -1.44 9.76 -5.95
CA GLY A 153 -1.53 10.93 -5.07
C GLY A 153 -1.58 10.55 -3.60
N GLY A 154 -2.38 9.54 -3.24
CA GLY A 154 -2.47 9.07 -1.87
C GLY A 154 -1.13 8.54 -1.36
N LEU A 155 -0.48 7.66 -2.14
CA LEU A 155 0.85 7.15 -1.85
C LEU A 155 1.93 8.24 -1.79
N SER A 156 1.85 9.27 -2.64
CA SER A 156 2.76 10.41 -2.62
C SER A 156 2.68 11.18 -1.29
N ASN A 157 1.49 11.29 -0.69
CA ASN A 157 1.33 11.89 0.63
C ASN A 157 2.08 11.10 1.71
N TYR A 158 2.05 9.75 1.68
CA TYR A 158 2.80 8.92 2.63
C TYR A 158 4.31 8.91 2.37
N LEU A 159 4.74 9.11 1.12
CA LEU A 159 6.15 9.25 0.76
C LEU A 159 6.76 10.54 1.36
N ILE A 160 6.02 11.64 1.26
CA ILE A 160 6.42 12.97 1.75
C ILE A 160 6.18 13.09 3.27
N GLY A 161 5.07 12.56 3.77
CA GLY A 161 4.66 12.66 5.16
C GLY A 161 5.50 11.78 6.08
N ASN A 162 5.90 12.31 7.24
CA ASN A 162 6.52 11.53 8.32
C ASN A 162 5.46 10.76 9.16
N LYS A 163 4.46 10.14 8.52
CA LYS A 163 3.37 9.45 9.24
C LYS A 163 3.82 8.18 9.99
N PHE A 164 5.02 7.66 9.69
CA PHE A 164 5.66 6.61 10.49
C PHE A 164 6.13 7.07 11.88
N ALA A 165 6.05 8.38 12.19
CA ALA A 165 6.43 8.92 13.50
C ALA A 165 5.35 8.73 14.58
N LEU A 166 4.15 8.27 14.23
CA LEU A 166 2.98 8.27 15.13
C LEU A 166 2.49 6.87 15.60
N PHE A 167 3.23 5.79 15.31
CA PHE A 167 2.92 4.44 15.82
C PHE A 167 4.00 3.91 16.76
#